data_AF-A0A7V8AE72-F1
#
_entry.id   AF-A0A7V8AE72-F1
#
_cell.length_a   1.000
_cell.length_b   1.000
_cell.length_c   1.000
_cell.angle_alpha   90.00
_cell.angle_beta   90.00
_cell.angle_gamma   90.00
#
_symmetry.space_group_name_H-M   'P 1'
#
loop_
_entity.id
_entity.type
_entity.pdbx_description
1 polymer ?
#
loop_
_entity_poly.entity_id
_entity_poly.type
_entity_poly.pdbx_seq_one_letter_code
_entity_poly.pdbx_strand_id
1 'polypeptide(L)'
;MKKVLRISAFALAVAALAAVVYFAWHRAAYPGPMRPEQRERLLSQPALKAENYDFDPTSPLKDRIGPPPPFLLDWLRDLDDRPGYKGRVPTAAQREMLAGWFGLMPERMRAVLKEKLLGVYLVDGFLGNGLSNMVIGKDGRKYAWAVLNTEGFSRTLSATLTGREASVFKGGGVSVDCGGAGEPPGIFYPFFHEMTHAYDYVAGVTPYVEKEWYELIEGGPPRRKQRWDVWAAYEKPLPEHDHPLRAKLRFYGIGGGPLLDISEAAALYAWLGESPFTSLYGAQNWAEDAVELMVYKAVRARLGRPCAVRYGAGKEFRPGPLAESRAGRLETALTVPLP
;
A
#
# COMPACT_ATOMS: atom_id res chain seq x y z
N MET A 1 -43.79 -39.88 26.17
CA MET A 1 -43.69 -39.36 24.79
C MET A 1 -43.47 -37.84 24.69
N LYS A 2 -44.34 -36.96 25.22
CA LYS A 2 -44.22 -35.49 25.04
C LYS A 2 -42.87 -34.88 25.46
N LYS A 3 -42.24 -35.37 26.52
CA LYS A 3 -40.92 -34.89 27.01
C LYS A 3 -39.77 -35.26 26.08
N VAL A 4 -39.80 -36.46 25.50
CA VAL A 4 -38.82 -36.94 24.51
C VAL A 4 -38.93 -36.13 23.22
N LEU A 5 -40.15 -35.91 22.72
CA LEU A 5 -40.39 -35.06 21.54
C LEU A 5 -39.89 -33.61 21.72
N ARG A 6 -40.03 -33.02 22.92
CA ARG A 6 -39.51 -31.68 23.21
C ARG A 6 -37.98 -31.62 23.23
N ILE A 7 -37.34 -32.63 23.80
CA ILE A 7 -35.86 -32.71 23.84
C ILE A 7 -35.31 -32.92 22.42
N SER A 8 -35.92 -33.80 21.62
CA SER A 8 -35.55 -34.01 20.23
C SER A 8 -35.73 -32.75 19.37
N ALA A 9 -36.85 -32.04 19.52
CA ALA A 9 -37.09 -30.78 18.81
C ALA A 9 -36.08 -29.69 19.19
N PHE A 10 -35.71 -29.59 20.47
CA PHE A 10 -34.68 -28.67 20.94
C PHE A 10 -33.29 -29.01 20.39
N ALA A 11 -32.91 -30.28 20.38
CA ALA A 11 -31.63 -30.73 19.82
C ALA A 11 -31.53 -30.45 18.30
N LEU A 12 -32.61 -30.66 17.55
CA LEU A 12 -32.70 -30.30 16.13
C LEU A 12 -32.57 -28.80 15.89
N ALA A 13 -33.19 -27.97 16.73
CA ALA A 13 -33.08 -26.52 16.64
C ALA A 13 -31.65 -26.02 16.91
N VAL A 14 -30.97 -26.59 17.91
CA VAL A 14 -29.56 -26.26 18.23
C VAL A 14 -28.62 -26.69 17.08
N ALA A 15 -28.82 -27.89 16.51
CA ALA A 15 -28.04 -28.37 15.38
C ALA A 15 -28.24 -27.51 14.13
N ALA A 16 -29.48 -27.09 13.84
CA ALA A 16 -29.79 -26.19 12.73
C ALA A 16 -29.14 -24.81 12.93
N LEU A 17 -29.19 -24.26 14.15
CA LEU A 17 -28.52 -22.99 14.47
C LEU A 17 -26.99 -23.11 14.33
N ALA A 18 -26.39 -24.19 14.83
CA ALA A 18 -24.97 -24.44 14.68
C ALA A 18 -24.56 -24.57 13.20
N ALA A 19 -25.39 -25.22 12.38
CA ALA A 19 -25.18 -25.31 10.94
C ALA A 19 -25.27 -23.94 10.26
N VAL A 20 -26.28 -23.12 10.59
CA VAL A 20 -26.43 -21.75 10.04
C VAL A 20 -25.24 -20.88 10.44
N VAL A 21 -24.80 -20.93 11.70
CA VAL A 21 -23.61 -20.20 12.19
C VAL A 21 -22.36 -20.71 11.48
N TYR A 22 -22.20 -22.02 11.34
CA TYR A 22 -21.09 -22.63 10.60
C TYR A 22 -21.08 -22.19 9.13
N PHE A 23 -22.22 -22.22 8.44
CA PHE A 23 -22.34 -21.80 7.04
C PHE A 23 -22.13 -20.30 6.87
N ALA A 24 -22.63 -19.46 7.77
CA ALA A 24 -22.38 -18.02 7.76
C ALA A 24 -20.90 -17.71 8.02
N TRP A 25 -20.29 -18.36 9.00
CA TRP A 25 -18.85 -18.25 9.28
C TRP A 25 -18.01 -18.76 8.11
N HIS A 26 -18.38 -19.89 7.52
CA HIS A 26 -17.70 -20.45 6.35
C HIS A 26 -17.90 -19.53 5.14
N ARG A 27 -19.05 -18.93 4.91
CA ARG A 27 -19.23 -17.99 3.78
C ARG A 27 -18.47 -16.66 4.00
N ALA A 28 -18.36 -16.19 5.24
CA ALA A 28 -17.58 -15.01 5.58
C ALA A 28 -16.06 -15.28 5.52
N ALA A 29 -15.62 -16.44 5.97
CA ALA A 29 -14.22 -16.89 5.90
C ALA A 29 -13.81 -17.33 4.48
N TYR A 30 -14.79 -17.70 3.65
CA TYR A 30 -14.60 -18.16 2.28
C TYR A 30 -15.61 -17.47 1.37
N PRO A 31 -15.27 -16.27 0.87
CA PRO A 31 -16.04 -15.72 -0.24
C PRO A 31 -16.10 -16.78 -1.34
N GLY A 32 -17.32 -17.07 -1.81
CA GLY A 32 -17.49 -17.93 -2.98
C GLY A 32 -16.76 -17.33 -4.18
N PRO A 33 -16.52 -18.14 -5.24
CA PRO A 33 -15.84 -17.66 -6.42
C PRO A 33 -16.51 -16.40 -6.97
N MET A 34 -15.70 -15.49 -7.51
CA MET A 34 -16.09 -14.30 -8.23
C MET A 34 -17.19 -14.65 -9.23
N ARG A 35 -18.29 -13.92 -9.16
CA ARG A 35 -19.41 -14.10 -10.09
C ARG A 35 -18.93 -13.83 -11.52
N PRO A 36 -19.40 -14.59 -12.53
CA PRO A 36 -19.02 -14.36 -13.93
C PRO A 36 -19.19 -12.91 -14.39
N GLU A 37 -20.28 -12.26 -13.98
CA GLU A 37 -20.56 -10.83 -14.27
C GLU A 37 -19.49 -9.90 -13.69
N GLN A 38 -19.03 -10.16 -12.46
CA GLN A 38 -17.99 -9.36 -11.82
C GLN A 38 -16.65 -9.59 -12.52
N ARG A 39 -16.37 -10.83 -12.92
CA ARG A 39 -15.17 -11.18 -13.69
C ARG A 39 -15.15 -10.47 -15.04
N GLU A 40 -16.26 -10.54 -15.77
CA GLU A 40 -16.42 -9.86 -17.05
C GLU A 40 -16.25 -8.35 -16.89
N ARG A 41 -16.85 -7.74 -15.85
CA ARG A 41 -16.70 -6.32 -15.56
C ARG A 41 -15.26 -5.91 -15.21
N LEU A 42 -14.51 -6.74 -14.48
CA LEU A 42 -13.09 -6.45 -14.19
C LEU A 42 -12.26 -6.58 -15.47
N LEU A 43 -12.45 -7.68 -16.20
CA LEU A 43 -11.73 -7.94 -17.45
C LEU A 43 -12.16 -7.03 -18.60
N SER A 44 -13.27 -6.28 -18.50
CA SER A 44 -13.66 -5.29 -19.50
C SER A 44 -13.04 -3.93 -19.28
N GLN A 45 -12.55 -3.63 -18.07
CA GLN A 45 -11.96 -2.33 -17.73
C GLN A 45 -10.69 -2.07 -18.52
N PRO A 46 -10.62 -0.99 -19.32
CA PRO A 46 -9.42 -0.67 -20.08
C PRO A 46 -8.18 -0.46 -19.21
N ALA A 47 -8.36 0.09 -18.01
CA ALA A 47 -7.30 0.33 -17.02
C ALA A 47 -6.67 -0.94 -16.43
N LEU A 48 -7.27 -2.11 -16.66
CA LEU A 48 -6.78 -3.41 -16.14
C LEU A 48 -6.16 -4.29 -17.22
N LYS A 49 -5.98 -3.77 -18.45
CA LYS A 49 -5.43 -4.49 -19.61
C LYS A 49 -4.10 -3.91 -20.04
N ALA A 50 -3.03 -4.70 -19.97
CA ALA A 50 -1.69 -4.24 -20.33
C ALA A 50 -1.60 -3.75 -21.79
N GLU A 51 -2.34 -4.38 -22.71
CA GLU A 51 -2.33 -4.04 -24.14
C GLU A 51 -2.90 -2.66 -24.49
N ASN A 52 -3.59 -2.00 -23.56
CA ASN A 52 -4.10 -0.65 -23.78
C ASN A 52 -3.03 0.42 -23.51
N TYR A 53 -1.93 0.04 -22.90
CA TYR A 53 -0.82 0.93 -22.60
C TYR A 53 0.21 0.87 -23.72
N ASP A 54 0.72 2.05 -24.12
CA ASP A 54 1.84 2.15 -25.04
C ASP A 54 3.13 1.75 -24.29
N PHE A 55 3.43 0.45 -24.33
CA PHE A 55 4.48 -0.15 -23.53
C PHE A 55 5.48 -0.90 -24.40
N ASP A 56 6.72 -0.43 -24.35
CA ASP A 56 7.89 -1.13 -24.86
C ASP A 56 8.80 -1.53 -23.69
N PRO A 57 9.00 -2.83 -23.40
CA PRO A 57 9.87 -3.29 -22.32
C PRO A 57 11.35 -2.93 -22.54
N THR A 58 11.75 -2.62 -23.78
CA THR A 58 13.11 -2.19 -24.10
C THR A 58 13.33 -0.70 -23.85
N SER A 59 12.25 0.09 -23.78
CA SER A 59 12.32 1.52 -23.47
C SER A 59 12.92 1.76 -22.08
N PRO A 60 13.77 2.78 -21.91
CA PRO A 60 14.21 3.25 -20.60
C PRO A 60 13.04 3.63 -19.67
N LEU A 61 13.16 3.33 -18.37
CA LEU A 61 12.15 3.70 -17.36
C LEU A 61 11.79 5.19 -17.37
N LYS A 62 12.76 6.06 -17.66
CA LYS A 62 12.56 7.52 -17.74
C LYS A 62 11.55 7.94 -18.82
N ASP A 63 11.43 7.15 -19.89
CA ASP A 63 10.56 7.45 -21.03
C ASP A 63 9.11 7.05 -20.73
N ARG A 64 8.90 6.25 -19.68
CA ARG A 64 7.58 5.82 -19.19
C ARG A 64 6.98 6.76 -18.15
N ILE A 65 7.63 7.90 -17.89
CA ILE A 65 7.15 8.94 -16.98
C ILE A 65 6.37 9.98 -17.82
N GLY A 66 5.10 10.21 -17.53
CA GLY A 66 4.29 11.07 -18.40
C GLY A 66 2.89 11.35 -17.89
N PRO A 67 2.03 11.96 -18.71
CA PRO A 67 0.61 12.00 -18.41
C PRO A 67 0.00 10.58 -18.53
N PRO A 68 -1.04 10.25 -17.75
CA PRO A 68 -1.79 9.01 -17.95
C PRO A 68 -2.44 8.99 -19.35
N PRO A 69 -2.56 7.81 -19.98
CA PRO A 69 -3.42 7.63 -21.14
C PRO A 69 -4.86 8.08 -20.83
N PRO A 70 -5.64 8.56 -21.83
CA PRO A 70 -7.00 9.07 -21.59
C PRO A 70 -7.91 8.09 -20.84
N PHE A 71 -7.92 6.81 -21.22
CA PHE A 71 -8.76 5.80 -20.56
C PHE A 71 -8.43 5.60 -19.08
N LEU A 72 -7.15 5.75 -18.70
CA LEU A 72 -6.72 5.64 -17.31
C LEU A 72 -7.15 6.89 -16.55
N LEU A 73 -6.98 8.08 -17.13
CA LEU A 73 -7.42 9.31 -16.49
C LEU A 73 -8.92 9.33 -16.23
N ASP A 74 -9.73 8.87 -17.18
CA ASP A 74 -11.18 8.75 -17.02
C ASP A 74 -11.53 7.74 -15.93
N TRP A 75 -10.87 6.57 -15.91
CA TRP A 75 -11.04 5.58 -14.84
C TRP A 75 -10.71 6.15 -13.46
N LEU A 76 -9.64 6.96 -13.31
CA LEU A 76 -9.29 7.59 -12.03
C LEU A 76 -10.33 8.63 -11.59
N ARG A 77 -10.89 9.40 -12.54
CA ARG A 77 -11.96 10.37 -12.24
C ARG A 77 -13.21 9.67 -11.72
N ASP A 78 -13.57 8.56 -12.35
CA ASP A 78 -14.73 7.76 -11.96
C ASP A 78 -14.52 7.06 -10.63
N LEU A 79 -13.31 6.55 -10.37
CA LEU A 79 -12.95 5.86 -9.13
C LEU A 79 -13.16 6.76 -7.90
N ASP A 80 -12.71 8.02 -7.99
CA ASP A 80 -12.72 8.95 -6.86
C ASP A 80 -13.90 9.94 -6.87
N ASP A 81 -14.78 9.88 -7.89
CA ASP A 81 -15.81 10.90 -8.17
C ASP A 81 -15.21 12.32 -8.26
N ARG A 82 -14.13 12.44 -9.05
CA ARG A 82 -13.31 13.65 -9.17
C ARG A 82 -13.05 14.01 -10.63
N PRO A 83 -14.00 14.66 -11.34
CA PRO A 83 -13.82 15.03 -12.75
C PRO A 83 -12.66 16.01 -12.99
N GLY A 84 -12.18 16.69 -11.94
CA GLY A 84 -11.14 17.72 -12.00
C GLY A 84 -9.71 17.22 -12.23
N TYR A 85 -9.44 15.91 -12.21
CA TYR A 85 -8.09 15.37 -12.43
C TYR A 85 -7.57 15.71 -13.82
N LYS A 86 -6.29 16.08 -13.91
CA LYS A 86 -5.63 16.42 -15.18
C LYS A 86 -4.29 15.71 -15.29
N GLY A 87 -4.07 15.04 -16.41
CA GLY A 87 -2.76 14.48 -16.74
C GLY A 87 -1.73 15.58 -16.96
N ARG A 88 -0.51 15.38 -16.47
CA ARG A 88 0.58 16.35 -16.57
C ARG A 88 1.78 15.78 -17.29
N VAL A 89 2.31 16.55 -18.22
CA VAL A 89 3.62 16.28 -18.82
C VAL A 89 4.71 16.79 -17.86
N PRO A 90 5.67 15.95 -17.43
CA PRO A 90 6.77 16.42 -16.61
C PRO A 90 7.68 17.37 -17.40
N THR A 91 8.26 18.35 -16.71
CA THR A 91 9.41 19.08 -17.26
C THR A 91 10.61 18.14 -17.40
N ALA A 92 11.60 18.51 -18.22
CA ALA A 92 12.84 17.74 -18.35
C ALA A 92 13.52 17.50 -16.98
N ALA A 93 13.58 18.53 -16.13
CA ALA A 93 14.14 18.42 -14.79
C ALA A 93 13.34 17.48 -13.88
N GLN A 94 12.00 17.51 -13.93
CA GLN A 94 11.15 16.59 -13.18
C GLN A 94 11.36 15.14 -13.63
N ARG A 95 11.42 14.91 -14.95
CA ARG A 95 11.66 13.59 -15.53
C ARG A 95 13.01 13.03 -15.12
N GLU A 96 14.09 13.80 -15.26
CA GLU A 96 15.44 13.35 -14.90
C GLU A 96 15.59 13.10 -13.40
N MET A 97 14.96 13.94 -12.56
CA MET A 97 14.94 13.72 -11.11
C MET A 97 14.26 12.39 -10.74
N LEU A 98 13.06 12.14 -11.25
CA LEU A 98 12.33 10.89 -11.00
C LEU A 98 13.09 9.68 -11.58
N ALA A 99 13.67 9.83 -12.77
CA ALA A 99 14.50 8.79 -13.38
C ALA A 99 15.70 8.43 -12.52
N GLY A 100 16.39 9.42 -11.95
CA GLY A 100 17.52 9.21 -11.05
C GLY A 100 17.16 8.43 -9.79
N TRP A 101 15.91 8.54 -9.30
CA TRP A 101 15.47 7.83 -8.09
C TRP A 101 15.28 6.33 -8.27
N PHE A 102 15.05 5.83 -9.49
CA PHE A 102 15.16 4.39 -9.75
C PHE A 102 16.56 3.86 -9.41
N GLY A 103 17.59 4.70 -9.46
CA GLY A 103 18.95 4.37 -9.04
C GLY A 103 19.09 4.01 -7.55
N LEU A 104 18.17 4.50 -6.70
CA LEU A 104 18.16 4.24 -5.26
C LEU A 104 17.41 2.95 -4.87
N MET A 105 16.72 2.31 -5.83
CA MET A 105 16.01 1.06 -5.57
C MET A 105 16.96 -0.13 -5.61
N PRO A 106 16.64 -1.23 -4.88
CA PRO A 106 17.36 -2.49 -5.02
C PRO A 106 17.42 -2.96 -6.48
N GLU A 107 18.51 -3.62 -6.84
CA GLU A 107 18.77 -4.01 -8.23
C GLU A 107 17.65 -4.87 -8.82
N ARG A 108 17.17 -5.88 -8.08
CA ARG A 108 16.07 -6.75 -8.53
C ARG A 108 14.78 -5.96 -8.74
N MET A 109 14.47 -5.05 -7.82
CA MET A 109 13.28 -4.20 -7.93
C MET A 109 13.34 -3.36 -9.21
N ARG A 110 14.49 -2.70 -9.45
CA ARG A 110 14.70 -1.93 -10.68
C ARG A 110 14.62 -2.80 -11.94
N ALA A 111 15.19 -4.00 -11.93
CA ALA A 111 15.16 -4.92 -13.06
C ALA A 111 13.72 -5.36 -13.38
N VAL A 112 12.94 -5.73 -12.36
CA VAL A 112 11.54 -6.12 -12.52
C VAL A 112 10.70 -4.93 -12.99
N LEU A 113 10.87 -3.74 -12.41
CA LEU A 113 10.15 -2.54 -12.87
C LEU A 113 10.51 -2.19 -14.32
N LYS A 114 11.78 -2.33 -14.72
CA LYS A 114 12.18 -2.16 -16.13
C LYS A 114 11.41 -3.11 -17.06
N GLU A 115 11.14 -4.33 -16.64
CA GLU A 115 10.39 -5.28 -17.47
C GLU A 115 8.86 -5.11 -17.37
N LYS A 116 8.33 -4.66 -16.22
CA LYS A 116 6.92 -4.81 -15.87
C LYS A 116 6.16 -3.51 -15.61
N LEU A 117 6.84 -2.39 -15.43
CA LEU A 117 6.21 -1.10 -15.18
C LEU A 117 5.80 -0.46 -16.52
N LEU A 118 4.49 -0.35 -16.72
CA LEU A 118 3.88 0.27 -17.90
C LEU A 118 4.09 1.77 -17.93
N GLY A 119 4.00 2.42 -16.77
CA GLY A 119 4.28 3.84 -16.66
C GLY A 119 4.15 4.40 -15.25
N VAL A 120 4.72 5.60 -15.10
CA VAL A 120 4.58 6.47 -13.93
C VAL A 120 3.87 7.73 -14.39
N TYR A 121 2.62 7.86 -14.00
CA TYR A 121 1.72 8.87 -14.52
C TYR A 121 1.56 10.03 -13.55
N LEU A 122 1.67 11.25 -14.07
CA LEU A 122 1.57 12.46 -13.26
C LEU A 122 0.17 13.07 -13.39
N VAL A 123 -0.49 13.28 -12.27
CA VAL A 123 -1.87 13.78 -12.22
C VAL A 123 -1.95 14.99 -11.27
N ASP A 124 -2.43 16.11 -11.80
CA ASP A 124 -2.76 17.30 -11.01
C ASP A 124 -4.11 17.10 -10.29
N GLY A 125 -4.16 17.49 -9.01
CA GLY A 125 -5.37 17.45 -8.20
C GLY A 125 -5.78 16.07 -7.71
N PHE A 126 -4.92 15.05 -7.89
CA PHE A 126 -5.17 13.67 -7.47
C PHE A 126 -5.48 13.57 -5.97
N LEU A 127 -6.38 12.66 -5.57
CA LEU A 127 -6.69 12.42 -4.16
C LEU A 127 -5.55 11.61 -3.51
N GLY A 128 -5.03 12.08 -2.39
CA GLY A 128 -3.86 11.46 -1.77
C GLY A 128 -2.56 11.78 -2.50
N ASN A 129 -1.53 10.96 -2.28
CA ASN A 129 -0.19 11.21 -2.83
C ASN A 129 0.12 10.38 -4.09
N GLY A 130 -0.55 9.24 -4.27
CA GLY A 130 -0.34 8.35 -5.40
C GLY A 130 -1.26 7.13 -5.33
N LEU A 131 -1.21 6.32 -6.38
CA LEU A 131 -1.91 5.03 -6.49
C LEU A 131 -1.14 4.13 -7.46
N SER A 132 -1.01 2.85 -7.12
CA SER A 132 -0.48 1.83 -8.02
C SER A 132 -1.49 0.72 -8.21
N ASN A 133 -1.48 0.12 -9.39
CA ASN A 133 -2.34 -1.01 -9.66
C ASN A 133 -1.63 -2.04 -10.55
N MET A 134 -2.06 -3.28 -10.40
CA MET A 134 -1.67 -4.38 -11.26
C MET A 134 -2.61 -4.47 -12.46
N VAL A 135 -2.06 -4.88 -13.59
CA VAL A 135 -2.82 -5.23 -14.78
C VAL A 135 -2.33 -6.55 -15.34
N ILE A 136 -3.19 -7.24 -16.09
CA ILE A 136 -2.88 -8.53 -16.71
C ILE A 136 -2.79 -8.33 -18.22
N GLY A 137 -1.71 -8.83 -18.82
CA GLY A 137 -1.57 -8.89 -20.27
C GLY A 137 -2.28 -10.10 -20.87
N LYS A 138 -2.52 -10.08 -22.18
CA LYS A 138 -3.09 -11.23 -22.92
C LYS A 138 -2.28 -12.52 -22.79
N ASP A 139 -0.98 -12.38 -22.51
CA ASP A 139 -0.05 -13.46 -22.23
C ASP A 139 -0.16 -14.01 -20.79
N GLY A 140 -1.10 -13.51 -19.99
CA GLY A 140 -1.27 -13.84 -18.58
C GLY A 140 -0.19 -13.24 -17.68
N ARG A 141 0.73 -12.43 -18.22
CA ARG A 141 1.80 -11.82 -17.43
C ARG A 141 1.27 -10.62 -16.67
N LYS A 142 1.83 -10.43 -15.47
CA LYS A 142 1.55 -9.30 -14.59
C LYS A 142 2.38 -8.09 -14.99
N TYR A 143 1.72 -6.95 -15.05
CA TYR A 143 2.35 -5.63 -15.22
C TYR A 143 1.76 -4.69 -14.17
N ALA A 144 2.36 -3.53 -14.00
CA ALA A 144 1.84 -2.51 -13.09
C ALA A 144 1.99 -1.12 -13.68
N TRP A 145 1.16 -0.20 -13.20
CA TRP A 145 1.33 1.23 -13.40
C TRP A 145 1.23 1.94 -12.06
N ALA A 146 1.72 3.17 -12.02
CA ALA A 146 1.55 4.06 -10.87
C ALA A 146 1.14 5.46 -11.31
N VAL A 147 0.42 6.14 -10.42
CA VAL A 147 0.01 7.54 -10.51
C VAL A 147 0.62 8.29 -9.34
N LEU A 148 1.15 9.48 -9.59
CA LEU A 148 1.69 10.37 -8.58
C LEU A 148 0.98 11.72 -8.64
N ASN A 149 0.61 12.23 -7.46
CA ASN A 149 0.09 13.57 -7.32
C ASN A 149 1.21 14.60 -7.50
N THR A 150 1.05 15.47 -8.49
CA THR A 150 2.04 16.49 -8.86
C THR A 150 2.20 17.59 -7.81
N GLU A 151 1.24 17.72 -6.88
CA GLU A 151 1.36 18.64 -5.75
C GLU A 151 2.61 18.33 -4.91
N GLY A 152 3.07 17.08 -4.91
CA GLY A 152 4.30 16.66 -4.25
C GLY A 152 5.55 17.39 -4.76
N PHE A 153 5.55 17.97 -5.97
CA PHE A 153 6.69 18.78 -6.45
C PHE A 153 6.81 20.12 -5.71
N SER A 154 5.71 20.65 -5.18
CA SER A 154 5.65 21.98 -4.54
C SER A 154 5.84 21.93 -3.02
N ARG A 155 5.91 20.73 -2.44
CA ARG A 155 6.08 20.50 -1.00
C ARG A 155 7.46 19.92 -0.72
N THR A 156 7.95 20.06 0.51
CA THR A 156 9.13 19.31 0.97
C THR A 156 8.72 17.90 1.41
N LEU A 157 9.69 16.99 1.51
CA LEU A 157 9.45 15.66 2.10
C LEU A 157 8.89 15.78 3.53
N SER A 158 9.46 16.66 4.36
CA SER A 158 8.96 16.95 5.71
C SER A 158 7.50 17.38 5.71
N ALA A 159 7.09 18.28 4.79
CA ALA A 159 5.71 18.75 4.71
C ALA A 159 4.73 17.65 4.29
N THR A 160 5.09 16.83 3.30
CA THR A 160 4.27 15.70 2.85
C THR A 160 4.08 14.67 3.97
N LEU A 161 5.16 14.28 4.65
CA LEU A 161 5.08 13.30 5.74
C LEU A 161 4.38 13.88 6.97
N THR A 162 4.55 15.18 7.26
CA THR A 162 3.78 15.87 8.32
C THR A 162 2.30 15.82 8.04
N GLY A 163 1.85 16.13 6.82
CA GLY A 163 0.43 16.06 6.47
C GLY A 163 -0.17 14.68 6.66
N ARG A 164 0.57 13.62 6.30
CA ARG A 164 0.19 12.23 6.56
C ARG A 164 0.11 11.95 8.06
N GLU A 165 1.20 12.17 8.79
CA GLU A 165 1.30 11.79 10.20
C GLU A 165 0.31 12.57 11.08
N ALA A 166 0.13 13.87 10.81
CA ALA A 166 -0.81 14.71 11.54
C ALA A 166 -2.28 14.33 11.31
N SER A 167 -2.60 13.71 10.18
CA SER A 167 -3.98 13.29 9.87
C SER A 167 -4.51 12.18 10.78
N VAL A 168 -3.62 11.53 11.56
CA VAL A 168 -3.97 10.45 12.50
C VAL A 168 -4.59 10.98 13.80
N PHE A 169 -4.22 12.20 14.20
CA PHE A 169 -4.58 12.78 15.50
C PHE A 169 -5.60 13.90 15.37
N LYS A 170 -6.59 13.92 16.26
CA LYS A 170 -7.55 15.02 16.38
C LYS A 170 -6.78 16.31 16.70
N GLY A 171 -6.97 17.33 15.87
CA GLY A 171 -6.29 18.62 16.00
C GLY A 171 -4.81 18.61 15.58
N GLY A 172 -4.29 17.51 15.02
CA GLY A 172 -2.89 17.40 14.61
C GLY A 172 -1.94 17.37 15.81
N GLY A 173 -0.86 18.16 15.77
CA GLY A 173 0.11 18.27 16.87
C GLY A 173 1.34 17.36 16.76
N VAL A 174 1.54 16.76 15.58
CA VAL A 174 2.78 16.08 15.21
C VAL A 174 3.36 16.71 13.95
N SER A 175 4.69 16.66 13.81
CA SER A 175 5.39 17.08 12.60
C SER A 175 6.49 16.10 12.26
N VAL A 176 6.93 16.11 11.01
CA VAL A 176 8.02 15.26 10.53
C VAL A 176 9.17 16.13 10.05
N ASP A 177 10.37 15.82 10.52
CA ASP A 177 11.62 16.48 10.16
C ASP A 177 12.57 15.52 9.43
N CYS A 178 12.79 15.81 8.15
CA CYS A 178 13.71 15.11 7.27
C CYS A 178 15.03 15.88 7.04
N GLY A 179 15.23 17.04 7.66
CA GLY A 179 16.52 17.73 7.72
C GLY A 179 16.73 19.00 6.92
N GLY A 180 15.67 19.62 6.42
CA GLY A 180 15.71 20.93 5.80
C GLY A 180 16.53 20.97 4.50
N ALA A 181 17.65 21.70 4.51
CA ALA A 181 18.46 21.94 3.32
C ALA A 181 18.99 20.61 2.74
N GLY A 182 18.54 20.26 1.53
CA GLY A 182 18.91 19.02 0.85
C GLY A 182 17.83 17.94 0.83
N GLU A 183 16.68 18.17 1.48
CA GLU A 183 15.49 17.32 1.35
C GLU A 183 15.03 17.23 -0.11
N PRO A 184 14.66 16.03 -0.60
CA PRO A 184 13.99 15.93 -1.89
C PRO A 184 12.58 16.54 -1.79
N PRO A 185 11.95 16.88 -2.94
CA PRO A 185 10.56 17.32 -2.94
C PRO A 185 9.64 16.22 -2.40
N GLY A 186 8.47 16.63 -1.93
CA GLY A 186 7.46 15.79 -1.29
C GLY A 186 7.03 14.58 -2.12
N ILE A 187 7.10 14.68 -3.46
CA ILE A 187 6.82 13.58 -4.39
C ILE A 187 7.81 12.41 -4.27
N PHE A 188 8.95 12.59 -3.60
CA PHE A 188 9.87 11.49 -3.26
C PHE A 188 9.16 10.39 -2.48
N TYR A 189 8.33 10.77 -1.51
CA TYR A 189 7.56 9.80 -0.74
C TYR A 189 6.66 8.93 -1.61
N PRO A 190 5.65 9.47 -2.34
CA PRO A 190 4.79 8.65 -3.17
C PRO A 190 5.55 7.94 -4.29
N PHE A 191 6.64 8.50 -4.81
CA PHE A 191 7.43 7.78 -5.82
C PHE A 191 7.93 6.44 -5.28
N PHE A 192 8.64 6.40 -4.15
CA PHE A 192 9.11 5.12 -3.60
C PHE A 192 7.97 4.26 -3.08
N HIS A 193 6.93 4.90 -2.53
CA HIS A 193 5.77 4.20 -2.03
C HIS A 193 5.06 3.41 -3.15
N GLU A 194 4.67 4.10 -4.20
CA GLU A 194 3.96 3.53 -5.34
C GLU A 194 4.83 2.58 -6.16
N MET A 195 6.10 2.89 -6.38
CA MET A 195 6.99 1.97 -7.10
C MET A 195 7.16 0.65 -6.35
N THR A 196 7.12 0.67 -5.01
CA THR A 196 7.20 -0.56 -4.21
C THR A 196 5.90 -1.36 -4.29
N HIS A 197 4.73 -0.72 -4.26
CA HIS A 197 3.46 -1.40 -4.55
C HIS A 197 3.45 -2.01 -5.95
N ALA A 198 3.85 -1.26 -6.97
CA ALA A 198 3.96 -1.74 -8.35
C ALA A 198 4.89 -2.95 -8.46
N TYR A 199 6.03 -2.93 -7.77
CA TYR A 199 6.94 -4.07 -7.69
C TYR A 199 6.32 -5.26 -6.95
N ASP A 200 5.67 -5.03 -5.80
CA ASP A 200 5.04 -6.07 -4.99
C ASP A 200 3.98 -6.82 -5.78
N TYR A 201 3.07 -6.11 -6.47
CA TYR A 201 2.04 -6.71 -7.30
C TYR A 201 2.61 -7.71 -8.33
N VAL A 202 3.69 -7.31 -9.01
CA VAL A 202 4.26 -8.14 -10.08
C VAL A 202 5.19 -9.23 -9.55
N ALA A 203 5.91 -8.98 -8.46
CA ALA A 203 6.91 -9.89 -7.90
C ALA A 203 6.36 -10.83 -6.82
N GLY A 204 5.21 -10.51 -6.21
CA GLY A 204 4.58 -11.26 -5.12
C GLY A 204 5.42 -11.25 -3.84
N VAL A 205 5.81 -10.07 -3.35
CA VAL A 205 6.56 -9.94 -2.09
C VAL A 205 5.63 -10.22 -0.90
N THR A 206 4.43 -9.64 -0.95
CA THR A 206 3.35 -9.87 0.00
C THR A 206 2.21 -10.65 -0.67
N PRO A 207 1.30 -11.28 0.12
CA PRO A 207 0.06 -11.81 -0.42
C PRO A 207 -0.80 -10.66 -0.98
N TYR A 208 -1.41 -10.86 -2.16
CA TYR A 208 -2.38 -9.92 -2.73
C TYR A 208 -3.45 -9.48 -1.72
N VAL A 209 -3.76 -8.19 -1.76
CA VAL A 209 -4.77 -7.55 -0.92
C VAL A 209 -6.16 -7.80 -1.50
N GLU A 210 -6.30 -7.63 -2.82
CA GLU A 210 -7.55 -7.86 -3.55
C GLU A 210 -7.75 -9.36 -3.79
N LYS A 211 -8.92 -9.85 -3.40
CA LYS A 211 -9.29 -11.26 -3.56
C LYS A 211 -9.39 -11.65 -5.03
N GLU A 212 -9.80 -10.68 -5.84
CA GLU A 212 -9.97 -10.75 -7.27
C GLU A 212 -8.68 -11.23 -7.96
N TRP A 213 -7.50 -10.83 -7.45
CA TRP A 213 -6.23 -11.22 -8.04
C TRP A 213 -5.89 -12.69 -7.85
N TYR A 214 -6.26 -13.30 -6.72
CA TYR A 214 -6.10 -14.75 -6.54
C TYR A 214 -6.93 -15.51 -7.57
N GLU A 215 -8.17 -15.10 -7.78
CA GLU A 215 -9.02 -15.81 -8.74
C GLU A 215 -8.59 -15.60 -10.18
N LEU A 216 -8.16 -14.39 -10.54
CA LEU A 216 -7.72 -14.07 -11.90
C LEU A 216 -6.37 -14.68 -12.26
N ILE A 217 -5.46 -14.83 -11.29
CA ILE A 217 -4.07 -15.26 -11.52
C ILE A 217 -3.84 -16.70 -11.07
N GLU A 218 -4.30 -17.06 -9.86
CA GLU A 218 -4.08 -18.39 -9.27
C GLU A 218 -5.23 -19.36 -9.55
N GLY A 219 -6.34 -18.89 -10.13
CA GLY A 219 -7.48 -19.73 -10.51
C GLY A 219 -8.32 -20.20 -9.32
N GLY A 220 -8.18 -19.57 -8.15
CA GLY A 220 -8.92 -19.94 -6.94
C GLY A 220 -8.85 -18.87 -5.85
N PRO A 221 -9.64 -19.01 -4.77
CA PRO A 221 -9.62 -18.05 -3.67
C PRO A 221 -8.29 -18.11 -2.88
N PRO A 222 -7.94 -17.05 -2.13
CA PRO A 222 -6.74 -17.04 -1.30
C PRO A 222 -6.69 -18.19 -0.30
N ARG A 223 -5.46 -18.60 0.06
CA ARG A 223 -5.24 -19.63 1.10
C ARG A 223 -5.79 -19.19 2.46
N ARG A 224 -6.30 -20.14 3.24
CA ARG A 224 -7.15 -19.91 4.43
C ARG A 224 -6.51 -19.13 5.61
N LYS A 225 -5.21 -18.84 5.58
CA LYS A 225 -4.46 -18.12 6.64
C LYS A 225 -3.20 -17.50 6.05
N GLN A 226 -3.38 -16.48 5.22
CA GLN A 226 -2.24 -15.76 4.69
C GLN A 226 -1.49 -15.07 5.81
N ARG A 227 -0.17 -15.20 5.75
CA ARG A 227 0.78 -14.65 6.69
C ARG A 227 1.91 -14.06 5.89
N TRP A 228 2.50 -13.01 6.43
CA TRP A 228 3.68 -12.42 5.83
C TRP A 228 4.53 -11.83 6.95
N ASP A 229 5.71 -12.41 7.14
CA ASP A 229 6.69 -11.92 8.11
C ASP A 229 6.08 -11.74 9.52
N VAL A 230 5.92 -10.50 9.99
CA VAL A 230 5.36 -10.14 11.30
C VAL A 230 3.83 -10.09 11.33
N TRP A 231 3.15 -10.50 10.25
CA TRP A 231 1.70 -10.44 10.09
C TRP A 231 1.03 -11.81 10.14
N ALA A 232 0.05 -11.94 11.04
CA ALA A 232 -0.80 -13.12 11.17
C ALA A 232 -1.98 -13.13 10.16
N ALA A 233 -2.37 -11.95 9.67
CA ALA A 233 -3.34 -11.71 8.59
C ALA A 233 -3.16 -10.27 8.06
N TYR A 234 -3.88 -9.88 6.99
CA TYR A 234 -3.71 -8.60 6.29
C TYR A 234 -3.58 -7.38 7.22
N GLU A 235 -4.54 -7.19 8.13
CA GLU A 235 -4.57 -6.07 9.08
C GLU A 235 -4.22 -6.49 10.52
N LYS A 236 -3.64 -7.68 10.71
CA LYS A 236 -3.37 -8.24 12.05
C LYS A 236 -1.91 -8.66 12.20
N PRO A 237 -1.08 -7.88 12.89
CA PRO A 237 0.26 -8.30 13.31
C PRO A 237 0.22 -9.53 14.22
N LEU A 238 1.37 -10.19 14.38
CA LEU A 238 1.56 -11.13 15.48
C LEU A 238 1.33 -10.42 16.83
N PRO A 239 0.77 -11.10 17.86
CA PRO A 239 0.41 -10.46 19.13
C PRO A 239 1.54 -9.67 19.80
N GLU A 240 2.77 -10.16 19.73
CA GLU A 240 3.99 -9.52 20.25
C GLU A 240 4.37 -8.21 19.53
N HIS A 241 3.74 -7.94 18.38
CA HIS A 241 3.96 -6.75 17.57
C HIS A 241 2.70 -5.87 17.46
N ASP A 242 1.58 -6.25 18.08
CA ASP A 242 0.33 -5.49 18.00
C ASP A 242 0.20 -4.46 19.15
N HIS A 243 -0.64 -3.45 18.95
CA HIS A 243 -0.94 -2.45 19.98
C HIS A 243 -2.40 -2.01 19.90
N PRO A 244 -3.13 -1.86 21.03
CA PRO A 244 -4.55 -1.52 21.01
C PRO A 244 -4.89 -0.24 20.25
N LEU A 245 -4.00 0.75 20.25
CA LEU A 245 -4.22 2.02 19.53
C LEU A 245 -4.06 1.91 18.01
N ARG A 246 -3.38 0.86 17.51
CA ARG A 246 -3.15 0.64 16.07
C ARG A 246 -4.46 0.50 15.30
N ALA A 247 -5.46 -0.16 15.89
CA ALA A 247 -6.78 -0.33 15.28
C ALA A 247 -7.54 1.00 15.07
N LYS A 248 -7.13 2.07 15.78
CA LYS A 248 -7.70 3.42 15.66
C LYS A 248 -7.01 4.30 14.61
N LEU A 249 -5.92 3.83 14.00
CA LEU A 249 -5.20 4.60 12.97
C LEU A 249 -6.12 4.88 11.79
N ARG A 250 -6.27 6.15 11.43
CA ARG A 250 -7.01 6.61 10.25
C ARG A 250 -6.23 7.73 9.62
N PHE A 251 -5.88 7.58 8.35
CA PHE A 251 -5.12 8.60 7.62
C PHE A 251 -6.04 9.37 6.68
N TYR A 252 -5.71 10.64 6.46
CA TYR A 252 -6.38 11.50 5.49
C TYR A 252 -7.89 11.69 5.70
N GLY A 253 -8.39 11.43 6.92
CA GLY A 253 -9.82 11.48 7.23
C GLY A 253 -10.63 10.31 6.67
N ILE A 254 -9.99 9.32 6.04
CA ILE A 254 -10.65 8.13 5.49
C ILE A 254 -11.21 7.30 6.64
N GLY A 255 -12.43 6.77 6.46
CA GLY A 255 -13.09 5.94 7.47
C GLY A 255 -13.57 6.70 8.71
N GLY A 256 -13.83 8.00 8.59
CA GLY A 256 -14.41 8.84 9.66
C GLY A 256 -13.43 9.28 10.75
N GLY A 257 -12.12 9.19 10.49
CA GLY A 257 -11.07 9.68 11.40
C GLY A 257 -10.79 11.19 11.27
N PRO A 258 -9.84 11.74 12.06
CA PRO A 258 -8.99 11.06 13.03
C PRO A 258 -9.73 10.55 14.27
N LEU A 259 -9.30 9.40 14.81
CA LEU A 259 -9.90 8.80 16.02
C LEU A 259 -9.04 8.95 17.27
N LEU A 260 -7.74 9.18 17.10
CA LEU A 260 -6.77 9.28 18.20
C LEU A 260 -6.67 10.73 18.69
N ASP A 261 -6.53 10.90 20.00
CA ASP A 261 -6.23 12.19 20.61
C ASP A 261 -4.71 12.39 20.68
N ILE A 262 -4.22 13.63 20.57
CA ILE A 262 -2.77 13.90 20.58
C ILE A 262 -2.08 13.45 21.88
N SER A 263 -2.81 13.34 22.99
CA SER A 263 -2.31 12.78 24.24
C SER A 263 -1.91 11.31 24.13
N GLU A 264 -2.46 10.55 23.17
CA GLU A 264 -2.13 9.15 22.92
C GLU A 264 -0.81 8.98 22.13
N ALA A 265 -0.29 10.05 21.52
CA ALA A 265 0.91 9.99 20.68
C ALA A 265 2.13 9.46 21.44
N ALA A 266 2.30 9.83 22.71
CA ALA A 266 3.47 9.40 23.48
C ALA A 266 3.52 7.88 23.69
N ALA A 267 2.39 7.25 24.03
CA ALA A 267 2.32 5.80 24.19
C ALA A 267 2.47 5.10 22.83
N LEU A 268 1.84 5.65 21.80
CA LEU A 268 1.87 5.07 20.45
C LEU A 268 3.27 5.09 19.84
N TYR A 269 4.00 6.20 19.93
CA TYR A 269 5.36 6.29 19.41
C TYR A 269 6.40 5.55 20.26
N ALA A 270 6.17 5.39 21.57
CA ALA A 270 6.99 4.53 22.41
C ALA A 270 6.88 3.06 21.95
N TRP A 271 5.65 2.57 21.76
CA TRP A 271 5.41 1.24 21.18
C TRP A 271 6.05 1.12 19.79
N LEU A 272 5.82 2.10 18.92
CA LEU A 272 6.34 2.05 17.54
C LEU A 272 7.87 1.95 17.53
N GLY A 273 8.55 2.62 18.47
CA GLY A 273 10.01 2.57 18.66
C GLY A 273 10.55 1.18 19.02
N GLU A 274 9.73 0.34 19.66
CA GLU A 274 10.06 -1.04 20.01
C GLU A 274 9.49 -2.06 19.02
N SER A 275 8.70 -1.61 18.04
CA SER A 275 8.02 -2.45 17.05
C SER A 275 8.89 -2.73 15.81
N PRO A 276 8.52 -3.72 14.97
CA PRO A 276 9.16 -3.96 13.68
C PRO A 276 8.68 -3.02 12.54
N PHE A 277 7.88 -2.00 12.85
CA PHE A 277 7.31 -1.08 11.86
C PHE A 277 8.11 0.24 11.75
N THR A 278 8.26 0.76 10.53
CA THR A 278 8.99 2.02 10.28
C THR A 278 8.12 3.26 10.38
N SER A 279 6.79 3.12 10.39
CA SER A 279 5.85 4.24 10.51
C SER A 279 4.50 3.77 11.03
N LEU A 280 3.68 4.70 11.53
CA LEU A 280 2.28 4.40 11.84
C LEU A 280 1.51 3.95 10.59
N TYR A 281 1.85 4.48 9.41
CA TYR A 281 1.21 4.11 8.16
C TYR A 281 1.47 2.64 7.80
N GLY A 282 2.72 2.20 7.95
CA GLY A 282 3.13 0.81 7.72
C GLY A 282 2.57 -0.16 8.77
N ALA A 283 2.18 0.32 9.95
CA ALA A 283 1.52 -0.51 10.95
C ALA A 283 0.04 -0.79 10.66
N GLN A 284 -0.54 -0.33 9.55
CA GLN A 284 -1.95 -0.60 9.23
C GLN A 284 -2.18 -2.02 8.72
N ASN A 285 -1.36 -2.45 7.75
CA ASN A 285 -1.48 -3.74 7.08
C ASN A 285 -0.15 -4.15 6.43
N TRP A 286 -0.02 -5.43 6.01
CA TRP A 286 1.23 -5.94 5.45
C TRP A 286 1.70 -5.25 4.16
N ALA A 287 0.77 -4.72 3.35
CA ALA A 287 1.10 -4.16 2.05
C ALA A 287 1.77 -2.81 2.25
N GLU A 288 1.16 -1.97 3.09
CA GLU A 288 1.75 -0.68 3.47
C GLU A 288 3.05 -0.87 4.25
N ASP A 289 3.14 -1.91 5.08
CA ASP A 289 4.36 -2.22 5.82
C ASP A 289 5.55 -2.53 4.91
N ALA A 290 5.37 -3.42 3.93
CA ALA A 290 6.41 -3.74 2.95
C ALA A 290 6.92 -2.50 2.22
N VAL A 291 5.98 -1.62 1.84
CA VAL A 291 6.28 -0.37 1.18
C VAL A 291 7.01 0.62 2.10
N GLU A 292 6.54 0.80 3.33
CA GLU A 292 7.13 1.74 4.28
C GLU A 292 8.54 1.32 4.74
N LEU A 293 8.86 0.01 4.73
CA LEU A 293 10.23 -0.48 4.90
C LEU A 293 11.14 0.01 3.76
N MET A 294 10.67 -0.06 2.51
CA MET A 294 11.43 0.37 1.34
C MET A 294 11.55 1.90 1.25
N VAL A 295 10.48 2.63 1.58
CA VAL A 295 10.53 4.10 1.72
C VAL A 295 11.56 4.50 2.77
N TYR A 296 11.57 3.84 3.94
CA TYR A 296 12.57 4.10 4.99
C TYR A 296 14.01 3.93 4.48
N LYS A 297 14.27 2.87 3.68
CA LYS A 297 15.58 2.63 3.07
C LYS A 297 15.94 3.69 2.05
N ALA A 298 15.02 4.08 1.17
CA ALA A 298 15.23 5.11 0.17
C ALA A 298 15.52 6.48 0.81
N VAL A 299 14.78 6.84 1.86
CA VAL A 299 15.01 8.07 2.65
C VAL A 299 16.42 8.06 3.25
N ARG A 300 16.82 6.95 3.89
CA ARG A 300 18.17 6.83 4.46
C ARG A 300 19.26 6.87 3.41
N ALA A 301 19.08 6.21 2.27
CA ALA A 301 20.03 6.27 1.16
C ALA A 301 20.17 7.70 0.62
N ARG A 302 19.06 8.46 0.55
CA ARG A 302 19.06 9.82 0.02
C ARG A 302 19.60 10.87 1.00
N LEU A 303 19.33 10.71 2.29
CA LEU A 303 19.59 11.73 3.31
C LEU A 303 20.69 11.34 4.32
N GLY A 304 21.19 10.11 4.27
CA GLY A 304 22.13 9.56 5.26
C GLY A 304 21.52 9.28 6.63
N ARG A 305 20.24 9.60 6.84
CA ARG A 305 19.51 9.45 8.10
C ARG A 305 18.01 9.27 7.87
N PRO A 306 17.26 8.69 8.81
CA PRO A 306 15.80 8.68 8.72
C PRO A 306 15.22 10.08 8.98
N CYS A 307 13.96 10.27 8.60
CA CYS A 307 13.15 11.36 9.14
C CYS A 307 12.80 11.10 10.61
N ALA A 308 12.44 12.15 11.33
CA ALA A 308 12.00 12.09 12.72
C ALA A 308 10.57 12.61 12.86
N VAL A 309 9.74 11.90 13.61
CA VAL A 309 8.42 12.42 13.99
C VAL A 309 8.58 13.17 15.32
N ARG A 310 8.18 14.43 15.36
CA ARG A 310 8.16 15.27 16.57
C ARG A 310 6.74 15.37 17.10
N TYR A 311 6.58 15.21 18.41
CA TYR A 311 5.28 15.21 19.08
C TYR A 311 5.39 15.72 20.53
N GLY A 312 4.28 16.24 21.06
CA GLY A 312 4.22 16.76 22.43
C GLY A 312 5.26 17.86 22.69
N ALA A 313 5.81 17.91 23.91
CA ALA A 313 6.85 18.87 24.33
C ALA A 313 8.24 18.56 23.74
N GLY A 314 8.33 18.38 22.42
CA GLY A 314 9.59 18.15 21.71
C GLY A 314 10.12 16.71 21.77
N LYS A 315 9.27 15.73 22.06
CA LYS A 315 9.66 14.31 21.96
C LYS A 315 9.82 13.93 20.49
N GLU A 316 10.69 12.97 20.23
CA GLU A 316 11.03 12.51 18.90
C GLU A 316 10.89 10.99 18.79
N PHE A 317 10.35 10.52 17.68
CA PHE A 317 10.35 9.13 17.26
C PHE A 317 11.19 8.96 16.00
N ARG A 318 11.96 7.88 16.00
CA ARG A 318 12.62 7.30 14.82
C ARG A 318 12.41 5.79 14.86
N PRO A 319 12.35 5.11 13.69
CA PRO A 319 12.27 3.66 13.63
C PRO A 319 13.40 3.01 14.44
N GLY A 320 13.05 2.05 15.29
CA GLY A 320 13.99 1.36 16.16
C GLY A 320 14.75 0.22 15.47
N PRO A 321 15.63 -0.49 16.22
CA PRO A 321 16.50 -1.52 15.67
C PRO A 321 15.77 -2.69 14.99
N LEU A 322 14.58 -3.08 15.48
CA LEU A 322 13.80 -4.16 14.87
C LEU A 322 13.32 -3.78 13.46
N ALA A 323 12.76 -2.57 13.32
CA ALA A 323 12.33 -2.03 12.03
C ALA A 323 13.51 -1.86 11.07
N GLU A 324 14.66 -1.35 11.55
CA GLU A 324 15.88 -1.21 10.74
C GLU A 324 16.40 -2.56 10.24
N SER A 325 16.50 -3.56 11.14
CA SER A 325 16.92 -4.92 10.79
C SER A 325 16.00 -5.54 9.74
N ARG A 326 14.69 -5.36 9.90
CA ARG A 326 13.67 -5.88 8.99
C ARG A 326 13.73 -5.22 7.61
N ALA A 327 13.91 -3.91 7.56
CA ALA A 327 14.10 -3.19 6.31
C ALA A 327 15.36 -3.67 5.56
N GLY A 328 16.44 -3.95 6.30
CA GLY A 328 17.67 -4.54 5.72
C GLY A 328 17.48 -5.96 5.18
N ARG A 329 16.72 -6.82 5.88
CA ARG A 329 16.40 -8.17 5.39
C ARG A 329 15.56 -8.13 4.12
N LEU A 330 14.55 -7.26 4.07
CA LEU A 330 13.73 -7.06 2.89
C LEU A 330 14.60 -6.59 1.71
N GLU A 331 15.37 -5.52 1.87
CA GLU A 331 16.30 -5.02 0.83
C GLU A 331 17.26 -6.10 0.33
N THR A 332 17.81 -6.92 1.24
CA THR A 332 18.71 -8.03 0.88
C THR A 332 17.99 -9.08 0.04
N ALA A 333 16.77 -9.48 0.43
CA ALA A 333 15.94 -10.40 -0.35
C ALA A 333 15.60 -9.84 -1.75
N LEU A 334 15.60 -8.51 -1.89
CA LEU A 334 15.41 -7.77 -3.14
C LEU A 334 16.71 -7.47 -3.90
N THR A 335 17.85 -8.00 -3.46
CA THR A 335 19.14 -7.83 -4.15
C THR A 335 19.64 -9.16 -4.73
N VAL A 336 19.24 -10.30 -4.16
CA VAL A 336 19.58 -11.62 -4.69
C VAL A 336 18.84 -11.88 -6.01
N PRO A 337 19.54 -12.22 -7.13
CA PRO A 337 18.91 -12.62 -8.37
C PRO A 337 17.99 -13.84 -8.16
N LEU A 338 16.91 -13.94 -8.94
CA LEU A 338 16.16 -15.19 -8.99
C LEU A 338 17.06 -16.31 -9.54
N PRO A 339 17.02 -17.52 -8.96
CA PRO A 339 17.75 -18.67 -9.48
C PRO A 339 17.33 -19.04 -10.89
#